data_AF-K1THU2-F1
#
_entry.id   AF-K1THU2-F1
#
_cell.length_a   1.000
_cell.length_b   1.000
_cell.length_c   1.000
_cell.angle_alpha   90.00
_cell.angle_beta   90.00
_cell.angle_gamma   90.00
#
_symmetry.space_group_name_H-M   'P 1'
#
loop_
_entity.id
_entity.type
_entity.pdbx_description
1 polymer ?
#
loop_
_entity_poly.entity_id
_entity_poly.type
_entity_poly.pdbx_seq_one_letter_code
_entity_poly.pdbx_strand_id
1 'polypeptide(L)'
;MRICHDTAQIDEFIAYWDEARRQLPFPTDGVVIKVNDFAVRRQLGFTAKAPKWAVAYKFKAERAATRLDSVSFQVGRTGAITPVANLEPVLLAGTTVRRATLHNAEQMAQLDIRPGDTVYVEKGGEIIPKIIGVDLAQRPADSHPFEYITVCPECGTPLVRYEGEAKHYCPNQSGCRPQIIGRIIH
;
A
#
# COMPACT_ATOMS: atom_id res chain seq x y z
N MET A 1 -22.58 -15.48 11.75
CA MET A 1 -21.87 -16.76 11.49
C MET A 1 -22.80 -17.64 10.69
N ARG A 2 -22.37 -18.20 9.55
CA ARG A 2 -23.16 -19.13 8.71
C ARG A 2 -22.39 -20.44 8.60
N ILE A 3 -23.08 -21.57 8.79
CA ILE A 3 -22.52 -22.89 8.45
C ILE A 3 -22.73 -23.07 6.95
N CYS A 4 -21.66 -23.34 6.23
CA CYS A 4 -21.67 -23.60 4.79
C CYS A 4 -21.32 -25.07 4.57
N HIS A 5 -22.11 -25.76 3.75
CA HIS A 5 -21.97 -27.20 3.48
C HIS A 5 -21.20 -27.50 2.19
N ASP A 6 -21.03 -26.50 1.33
CA ASP A 6 -20.29 -26.57 0.08
C ASP A 6 -19.56 -25.24 -0.20
N THR A 7 -18.76 -25.20 -1.26
CA THR A 7 -18.00 -24.00 -1.65
C THR A 7 -18.90 -22.89 -2.19
N ALA A 8 -20.02 -23.21 -2.85
CA ALA A 8 -20.93 -22.22 -3.39
C ALA A 8 -21.57 -21.37 -2.28
N GLN A 9 -21.95 -21.98 -1.16
CA GLN A 9 -22.46 -21.27 0.02
C GLN A 9 -21.40 -20.38 0.67
N ILE A 10 -20.11 -20.76 0.58
CA ILE A 10 -19.00 -19.91 1.03
C ILE A 10 -18.90 -18.69 0.13
N ASP A 11 -18.93 -18.87 -1.19
CA ASP A 11 -18.84 -17.78 -2.16
C ASP A 11 -20.02 -16.81 -2.05
N GLU A 12 -21.24 -17.32 -1.86
CA GLU A 12 -22.43 -16.49 -1.56
C GLU A 12 -22.24 -15.66 -0.28
N PHE A 13 -21.69 -16.27 0.78
CA PHE A 13 -21.46 -15.59 2.04
C PHE A 13 -20.38 -14.49 1.89
N ILE A 14 -19.34 -14.76 1.12
CA ILE A 14 -18.31 -13.77 0.77
C ILE A 14 -18.93 -12.62 0.00
N ALA A 15 -19.67 -12.90 -1.08
CA ALA A 15 -20.27 -11.88 -1.93
C ALA A 15 -21.23 -10.97 -1.15
N TYR A 16 -22.09 -11.55 -0.32
CA TYR A 16 -22.99 -10.78 0.54
C TYR A 16 -22.24 -9.84 1.48
N TRP A 17 -21.21 -10.35 2.18
CA TRP A 17 -20.45 -9.54 3.14
C TRP A 17 -19.45 -8.59 2.48
N ASP A 18 -19.14 -8.75 1.18
CA ASP A 18 -18.34 -7.78 0.44
C ASP A 18 -19.06 -6.41 0.35
N GLU A 19 -20.39 -6.42 0.35
CA GLU A 19 -21.20 -5.21 0.31
C GLU A 19 -21.80 -4.85 1.68
N ALA A 20 -22.43 -5.82 2.34
CA ALA A 20 -23.16 -5.60 3.58
C ALA A 20 -22.27 -5.12 4.73
N ARG A 21 -20.95 -5.38 4.68
CA ARG A 21 -20.00 -4.91 5.69
C ARG A 21 -20.02 -3.40 5.91
N ARG A 22 -20.40 -2.62 4.89
CA ARG A 22 -20.43 -1.14 4.97
C ARG A 22 -21.51 -0.62 5.93
N GLN A 23 -22.46 -1.48 6.28
CA GLN A 23 -23.55 -1.17 7.23
C GLN A 23 -23.21 -1.56 8.67
N LEU A 24 -22.08 -2.27 8.89
CA LEU A 24 -21.65 -2.62 10.22
C LEU A 24 -21.16 -1.38 10.98
N PRO A 25 -21.38 -1.31 12.31
CA PRO A 25 -20.89 -0.21 13.14
C PRO A 25 -19.36 -0.28 13.38
N PHE A 26 -18.63 -1.12 12.65
CA PHE A 26 -17.20 -1.32 12.75
C PHE A 26 -16.61 -1.75 11.40
N PRO A 27 -15.32 -1.44 11.13
CA PRO A 27 -14.66 -1.87 9.91
C PRO A 27 -14.41 -3.38 9.91
N THR A 28 -14.46 -3.98 8.72
CA THR A 28 -14.08 -5.38 8.49
C THR A 28 -13.38 -5.50 7.14
N ASP A 29 -12.31 -6.29 7.10
CA ASP A 29 -11.46 -6.41 5.91
C ASP A 29 -11.59 -7.77 5.21
N GLY A 30 -12.54 -8.61 5.64
CA GLY A 30 -12.72 -9.95 5.12
C GLY A 30 -13.62 -10.84 5.95
N VAL A 31 -13.63 -12.12 5.60
CA VAL A 31 -14.27 -13.20 6.36
C VAL A 31 -13.24 -14.28 6.70
N VAL A 32 -13.46 -15.02 7.78
CA VAL A 32 -12.61 -16.16 8.14
C VAL A 32 -13.36 -17.45 7.89
N ILE A 33 -12.86 -18.26 6.96
CA ILE A 33 -13.38 -19.57 6.61
C ILE A 33 -12.69 -20.59 7.52
N LYS A 34 -13.47 -21.44 8.20
CA LYS A 34 -12.96 -22.43 9.16
C LYS A 34 -13.62 -23.77 8.91
N VAL A 35 -12.85 -24.85 8.90
CA VAL A 35 -13.39 -26.22 8.95
C VAL A 35 -14.20 -26.35 10.24
N ASN A 36 -15.47 -26.78 10.19
CA ASN A 36 -16.31 -26.77 11.39
C ASN A 36 -15.98 -27.92 12.38
N ASP A 37 -15.59 -29.08 11.86
CA ASP A 37 -15.30 -30.27 12.66
C ASP A 37 -13.97 -30.17 13.44
N PHE A 38 -14.04 -30.28 14.77
CA PHE A 38 -12.89 -30.20 15.65
C PHE A 38 -11.93 -31.40 15.55
N ALA A 39 -12.40 -32.59 15.22
CA ALA A 39 -11.54 -33.75 14.98
C ALA A 39 -10.68 -33.52 13.73
N VAL A 40 -11.28 -33.00 12.66
CA VAL A 40 -10.56 -32.62 11.43
C VAL A 40 -9.56 -31.49 11.71
N ARG A 41 -9.92 -30.47 12.51
CA ARG A 41 -8.97 -29.42 12.93
C ARG A 41 -7.73 -29.99 13.63
N ARG A 42 -7.90 -30.97 14.53
CA ARG A 42 -6.79 -31.63 15.24
C ARG A 42 -5.89 -32.40 14.27
N GLN A 43 -6.46 -33.07 13.28
CA GLN A 43 -5.71 -33.79 12.25
C GLN A 43 -4.92 -32.85 11.34
N LEU A 44 -5.53 -31.73 10.90
CA LEU A 44 -4.89 -30.74 10.05
C LEU A 44 -3.76 -29.99 10.78
N GLY A 45 -3.97 -29.66 12.06
CA GLY A 45 -2.97 -29.00 12.90
C GLY A 45 -2.61 -27.58 12.44
N PHE A 46 -1.35 -27.20 12.69
CA PHE A 46 -0.84 -25.84 12.53
C PHE A 46 0.48 -25.84 11.76
N THR A 47 0.80 -24.71 11.14
CA THR A 47 2.17 -24.34 10.75
C THR A 47 2.83 -23.56 11.89
N ALA A 48 4.08 -23.13 11.71
CA ALA A 48 4.78 -22.29 12.70
C ALA A 48 4.06 -20.95 12.99
N LYS A 49 3.16 -20.48 12.11
CA LYS A 49 2.54 -19.15 12.20
C LYS A 49 1.01 -19.14 12.12
N ALA A 50 0.37 -20.20 11.63
CA ALA A 50 -1.07 -20.20 11.37
C ALA A 50 -1.70 -21.61 11.37
N PRO A 51 -3.00 -21.76 11.73
CA PRO A 51 -3.75 -23.01 11.58
C PRO A 51 -3.89 -23.43 10.11
N LYS A 52 -3.87 -24.74 9.83
CA LYS A 52 -4.12 -25.25 8.47
C LYS A 52 -5.61 -25.36 8.13
N TRP A 53 -6.48 -25.28 9.14
CA TRP A 53 -7.93 -25.50 9.03
C TRP A 53 -8.74 -24.20 8.94
N ALA A 54 -8.06 -23.04 8.87
CA ALA A 54 -8.71 -21.74 8.75
C ALA A 54 -7.91 -20.81 7.83
N VAL A 55 -8.62 -19.97 7.09
CA VAL A 55 -8.04 -18.93 6.24
C VAL A 55 -8.85 -17.65 6.34
N ALA A 56 -8.14 -16.51 6.38
CA ALA A 56 -8.77 -15.19 6.28
C ALA A 56 -8.88 -14.83 4.78
N TYR A 57 -10.10 -14.82 4.27
CA TYR A 57 -10.40 -14.30 2.94
C TYR A 57 -10.56 -12.79 3.04
N LYS A 58 -9.62 -12.02 2.49
CA LYS A 58 -9.66 -10.56 2.48
C LYS A 58 -10.52 -10.07 1.32
N PHE A 59 -11.38 -9.10 1.58
CA PHE A 59 -12.14 -8.44 0.52
C PHE A 59 -11.21 -7.64 -0.40
N LYS A 60 -11.69 -7.35 -1.62
CA LYS A 60 -10.94 -6.51 -2.54
C LYS A 60 -10.76 -5.14 -1.89
N ALA A 61 -9.52 -4.70 -1.79
CA ALA A 61 -9.21 -3.40 -1.21
C ALA A 61 -9.98 -2.31 -1.97
N GLU A 62 -10.60 -1.41 -1.24
CA GLU A 62 -11.25 -0.25 -1.84
C GLU A 62 -10.22 0.57 -2.61
N ARG A 63 -10.66 1.05 -3.78
CA ARG A 63 -9.86 1.86 -4.69
C ARG A 63 -10.60 3.14 -4.97
N ALA A 64 -9.87 4.24 -5.08
CA ALA A 64 -10.41 5.50 -5.56
C ALA A 64 -9.46 6.11 -6.59
N ALA A 65 -10.03 6.84 -7.54
CA ALA A 65 -9.27 7.67 -8.47
C ALA A 65 -9.18 9.08 -7.90
N THR A 66 -8.01 9.70 -7.97
CA THR A 66 -7.81 11.11 -7.56
C THR A 66 -6.66 11.72 -8.36
N ARG A 67 -6.55 13.05 -8.36
CA ARG A 67 -5.44 13.74 -9.03
C ARG A 67 -4.16 13.67 -8.19
N LEU A 68 -3.04 13.41 -8.85
CA LEU A 68 -1.70 13.58 -8.30
C LEU A 68 -1.27 15.04 -8.41
N ASP A 69 -1.17 15.75 -7.29
CA ASP A 69 -0.73 17.15 -7.30
C ASP A 69 0.80 17.26 -7.39
N SER A 70 1.54 16.43 -6.65
CA SER A 70 3.00 16.42 -6.67
C SER A 70 3.59 15.15 -6.07
N VAL A 71 4.89 14.93 -6.23
CA VAL A 71 5.64 13.88 -5.53
C VAL A 71 6.68 14.53 -4.62
N SER A 72 6.69 14.12 -3.36
CA SER A 72 7.71 14.51 -2.37
C SER A 72 8.60 13.32 -2.02
N PHE A 73 9.82 13.59 -1.55
CA PHE A 73 10.77 12.55 -1.19
C PHE A 73 11.08 12.60 0.29
N GLN A 74 10.84 11.49 0.98
CA GLN A 74 11.15 11.36 2.40
C GLN A 74 12.47 10.61 2.57
N VAL A 75 13.33 11.13 3.44
CA VAL A 75 14.58 10.47 3.83
C VAL A 75 14.34 9.68 5.11
N GLY A 76 14.44 8.35 5.01
CA GLY A 76 14.32 7.46 6.16
C GLY A 76 15.54 7.52 7.08
N ARG A 77 15.41 6.91 8.27
CA ARG A 77 16.49 6.85 9.28
C ARG A 77 17.80 6.22 8.79
N THR A 78 17.72 5.29 7.83
CA THR A 78 18.88 4.63 7.20
C THR A 78 19.35 5.34 5.93
N GLY A 79 18.80 6.52 5.62
CA GLY A 79 19.06 7.26 4.39
C GLY A 79 18.21 6.83 3.20
N ALA A 80 17.36 5.80 3.34
CA ALA A 80 16.49 5.32 2.27
C ALA A 80 15.54 6.43 1.79
N ILE A 81 15.55 6.71 0.49
CA ILE A 81 14.69 7.69 -0.16
C ILE A 81 13.37 7.01 -0.55
N THR A 82 12.27 7.51 0.01
CA THR A 82 10.93 6.99 -0.28
C THR A 82 10.09 8.07 -0.97
N PRO A 83 9.65 7.85 -2.23
CA PRO A 83 8.74 8.76 -2.90
C PRO A 83 7.32 8.66 -2.33
N VAL A 84 6.69 9.82 -2.14
CA VAL A 84 5.35 9.96 -1.58
C VAL A 84 4.53 10.86 -2.51
N ALA A 85 3.46 10.29 -3.05
CA ALA A 85 2.46 11.00 -3.82
C ALA A 85 1.65 11.92 -2.90
N ASN A 86 1.54 13.20 -3.26
CA ASN A 86 0.62 14.16 -2.68
C ASN A 86 -0.59 14.26 -3.59
N LEU A 87 -1.77 14.00 -3.03
CA LEU A 87 -2.99 13.76 -3.79
C LEU A 87 -4.05 14.79 -3.44
N GLU A 88 -4.91 15.07 -4.42
CA GLU A 88 -6.18 15.73 -4.15
C GLU A 88 -7.00 14.87 -3.16
N PRO A 89 -7.62 15.46 -2.12
CA PRO A 89 -8.25 14.69 -1.05
C PRO A 89 -9.34 13.76 -1.57
N VAL A 90 -9.21 12.47 -1.27
CA VAL A 90 -10.16 11.45 -1.72
C VAL A 90 -10.63 10.57 -0.57
N LEU A 91 -11.92 10.26 -0.52
CA LEU A 91 -12.47 9.34 0.47
C LEU A 91 -12.14 7.90 0.06
N LEU A 92 -11.48 7.16 0.96
CA LEU A 92 -11.09 5.77 0.73
C LEU A 92 -11.20 4.99 2.05
N ALA A 93 -12.01 3.92 2.06
CA ALA A 93 -12.25 3.09 3.25
C ALA A 93 -12.61 3.92 4.50
N GLY A 94 -13.55 4.86 4.35
CA GLY A 94 -14.03 5.73 5.44
C GLY A 94 -13.04 6.80 5.92
N THR A 95 -11.86 6.92 5.30
CA THR A 95 -10.84 7.90 5.66
C THR A 95 -10.48 8.79 4.48
N THR A 96 -10.19 10.07 4.73
CA THR A 96 -9.70 10.97 3.67
C THR A 96 -8.21 10.77 3.46
N VAL A 97 -7.83 10.28 2.28
CA VAL A 97 -6.45 10.08 1.87
C VAL A 97 -5.95 11.29 1.11
N ARG A 98 -4.79 11.81 1.51
CA ARG A 98 -4.06 12.91 0.85
C ARG A 98 -2.64 12.53 0.44
N ARG A 99 -2.16 11.39 0.92
CA ARG A 99 -0.79 10.91 0.69
C ARG A 99 -0.81 9.41 0.46
N ALA A 100 -0.03 8.95 -0.50
CA ALA A 100 0.15 7.53 -0.79
C ALA A 100 1.61 7.23 -1.10
N THR A 101 2.06 6.02 -0.78
CA THR A 101 3.41 5.59 -1.13
C THR A 101 3.50 5.23 -2.61
N LEU A 102 4.64 5.58 -3.22
CA LEU A 102 5.06 5.14 -4.54
C LEU A 102 6.14 4.04 -4.47
N HIS A 103 6.44 3.56 -3.26
CA HIS A 103 7.44 2.54 -2.91
C HIS A 103 8.90 2.90 -3.24
N ASN A 104 9.25 3.08 -4.51
CA ASN A 104 10.61 3.34 -4.99
C ASN A 104 10.62 3.90 -6.43
N ALA A 105 11.81 4.26 -6.93
CA ALA A 105 12.00 4.83 -8.26
C ALA A 105 11.56 3.88 -9.39
N GLU A 106 11.82 2.58 -9.25
CA GLU A 106 11.49 1.58 -10.26
C GLU A 106 9.98 1.44 -10.42
N GLN A 107 9.23 1.41 -9.31
CA GLN A 107 7.78 1.35 -9.35
C GLN A 107 7.17 2.64 -9.91
N MET A 108 7.75 3.80 -9.64
CA MET A 108 7.35 5.05 -10.30
C MET A 108 7.52 4.99 -11.81
N ALA A 109 8.66 4.46 -12.28
CA ALA A 109 8.95 4.31 -13.70
C ALA A 109 8.02 3.27 -14.37
N GLN A 110 7.76 2.14 -13.71
CA GLN A 110 6.82 1.11 -14.19
C GLN A 110 5.40 1.64 -14.33
N LEU A 111 4.97 2.53 -13.44
CA LEU A 111 3.65 3.18 -13.50
C LEU A 111 3.62 4.36 -14.50
N ASP A 112 4.79 4.83 -14.99
CA ASP A 112 4.95 6.07 -15.76
C ASP A 112 4.18 7.23 -15.13
N ILE A 113 4.29 7.41 -13.81
CA ILE A 113 3.50 8.39 -13.07
C ILE A 113 4.02 9.81 -13.30
N ARG A 114 3.11 10.77 -13.53
CA ARG A 114 3.43 12.17 -13.81
C ARG A 114 2.57 13.11 -12.97
N PRO A 115 3.12 14.22 -12.44
CA PRO A 115 2.31 15.23 -11.78
C PRO A 115 1.16 15.69 -12.69
N GLY A 116 -0.04 15.83 -12.13
CA GLY A 116 -1.27 16.12 -12.86
C GLY A 116 -2.05 14.87 -13.30
N ASP A 117 -1.46 13.68 -13.28
CA ASP A 117 -2.17 12.45 -13.63
C ASP A 117 -3.33 12.16 -12.68
N THR A 118 -4.37 11.51 -13.22
CA THR A 118 -5.36 10.82 -12.40
C THR A 118 -4.82 9.43 -12.05
N VAL A 119 -4.73 9.13 -10.75
CA VAL A 119 -4.09 7.94 -10.21
C VAL A 119 -5.07 7.10 -9.39
N TYR A 120 -4.92 5.78 -9.47
CA TYR A 120 -5.68 4.86 -8.66
C TYR A 120 -4.95 4.59 -7.35
N VAL A 121 -5.62 4.88 -6.24
CA VAL A 121 -5.12 4.71 -4.88
C VAL A 121 -5.84 3.54 -4.24
N GLU A 122 -5.09 2.67 -3.58
CA GLU A 122 -5.61 1.50 -2.86
C GLU A 122 -5.11 1.50 -1.42
N LYS A 123 -5.96 1.08 -0.48
CA LYS A 123 -5.57 0.88 0.93
C LYS A 123 -5.45 -0.62 1.21
N GLY A 124 -4.24 -1.16 1.15
CA GLY A 124 -3.99 -2.57 1.45
C GLY A 124 -4.11 -2.84 2.95
N GLY A 125 -5.03 -3.73 3.35
CA GLY A 125 -5.21 -4.11 4.76
C GLY A 125 -5.55 -2.93 5.68
N GLU A 126 -6.33 -1.97 5.16
CA GLU A 126 -6.88 -0.80 5.87
C GLU A 126 -5.91 0.27 6.39
N ILE A 127 -4.57 0.16 6.23
CA ILE A 127 -3.64 1.11 6.88
C ILE A 127 -2.90 2.03 5.90
N ILE A 128 -2.03 1.51 5.03
CA ILE A 128 -1.13 2.36 4.22
C ILE A 128 -1.65 2.50 2.78
N PRO A 129 -2.01 3.72 2.34
CA PRO A 129 -2.40 3.96 0.95
C PRO A 129 -1.21 3.86 0.00
N LYS A 130 -1.41 3.23 -1.16
CA LYS A 130 -0.42 3.08 -2.23
C LYS A 130 -1.03 3.40 -3.59
N ILE A 131 -0.23 3.88 -4.52
CA ILE A 131 -0.63 4.04 -5.91
C ILE A 131 -0.49 2.69 -6.62
N ILE A 132 -1.52 2.29 -7.34
CA ILE A 132 -1.57 1.00 -8.05
C ILE A 132 -1.63 1.15 -9.57
N GLY A 133 -1.85 2.36 -10.08
CA GLY A 133 -2.04 2.60 -11.50
C GLY A 133 -2.29 4.07 -11.81
N VAL A 134 -2.16 4.40 -13.09
CA VAL A 134 -2.51 5.70 -13.66
C VAL A 134 -3.63 5.51 -14.67
N ASP A 135 -4.59 6.42 -14.69
CA ASP A 135 -5.60 6.50 -15.73
C ASP A 135 -5.02 7.26 -16.94
N LEU A 136 -4.38 6.51 -17.84
CA LEU A 136 -3.72 7.05 -19.02
C LEU A 136 -4.69 7.74 -19.99
N ALA A 137 -5.99 7.38 -19.97
CA ALA A 137 -6.99 8.00 -20.83
C ALA A 137 -7.28 9.46 -20.44
N GLN A 138 -7.04 9.82 -19.18
CA GLN A 138 -7.23 11.18 -18.65
C GLN A 138 -5.91 11.96 -18.53
N ARG A 139 -4.81 11.45 -19.10
CA ARG A 139 -3.51 12.10 -18.99
C ARG A 139 -3.50 13.44 -19.75
N PRO A 140 -3.09 14.54 -19.09
CA PRO A 140 -2.92 15.82 -19.75
C PRO A 140 -1.90 15.76 -20.90
N ALA A 141 -2.18 16.47 -21.99
CA ALA A 141 -1.32 16.50 -23.17
C ALA A 141 0.03 17.20 -22.91
N ASP A 142 0.08 18.09 -21.91
CA ASP A 142 1.26 18.79 -21.42
C ASP A 142 1.98 18.03 -20.29
N SER A 143 1.65 16.74 -20.07
CA SER A 143 2.31 15.94 -19.05
C SER A 143 3.77 15.64 -19.39
N HIS A 144 4.66 15.88 -18.43
CA HIS A 144 6.08 15.58 -18.55
C HIS A 144 6.46 14.33 -17.75
N PRO A 145 7.32 13.45 -18.29
CA PRO A 145 7.88 12.34 -17.54
C PRO A 145 8.51 12.81 -16.24
N PHE A 146 8.33 12.03 -15.18
CA PHE A 146 8.86 12.37 -13.88
C PHE A 146 10.35 12.06 -13.80
N GLU A 147 11.16 13.07 -13.50
CA GLU A 147 12.59 12.92 -13.25
C GLU A 147 12.85 12.62 -11.76
N TYR A 148 13.45 11.46 -11.48
CA TYR A 148 13.79 11.09 -10.11
C TYR A 148 14.93 11.96 -9.57
N ILE A 149 14.85 12.33 -8.29
CA ILE A 149 15.86 13.18 -7.66
C ILE A 149 17.24 12.49 -7.65
N THR A 150 18.29 13.27 -7.88
CA THR A 150 19.69 12.81 -7.86
C THR A 150 20.44 13.26 -6.60
N VAL A 151 19.86 14.19 -5.85
CA VAL A 151 20.42 14.74 -4.59
C VAL A 151 19.42 14.59 -3.46
N CYS A 152 19.93 14.40 -2.25
CA CYS A 152 19.12 14.27 -1.05
C CYS A 152 18.37 15.59 -0.76
N PRO A 153 17.03 15.56 -0.59
CA PRO A 153 16.24 16.77 -0.38
C PRO A 153 16.52 17.46 0.97
N GLU A 154 17.22 16.79 1.87
CA GLU A 154 17.43 17.23 3.27
C GLU A 154 18.84 17.77 3.52
N CYS A 155 19.85 17.28 2.78
CA CYS A 155 21.24 17.68 2.98
C CYS A 155 22.03 17.92 1.68
N GLY A 156 21.39 17.80 0.51
CA GLY A 156 22.00 18.06 -0.79
C GLY A 156 23.05 17.03 -1.25
N THR A 157 23.37 16.03 -0.44
CA THR A 157 24.35 14.99 -0.83
C THR A 157 23.83 14.19 -2.03
N PRO A 158 24.67 13.91 -3.06
CA PRO A 158 24.31 13.02 -4.15
C PRO A 158 23.80 11.67 -3.66
N LEU A 159 22.69 11.22 -4.22
CA LEU A 159 22.09 9.94 -3.90
C LEU A 159 22.86 8.81 -4.56
N VAL A 160 22.91 7.67 -3.87
CA VAL A 160 23.51 6.45 -4.37
C VAL A 160 22.45 5.35 -4.46
N ARG A 161 22.54 4.51 -5.50
CA ARG A 161 21.77 3.27 -5.61
C ARG A 161 22.78 2.12 -5.58
N TYR A 162 22.70 1.29 -4.55
CA TYR A 162 23.58 0.13 -4.42
C TYR A 162 23.14 -0.99 -5.35
N GLU A 163 24.11 -1.81 -5.79
CA GLU A 163 23.84 -2.95 -6.66
C GLU A 163 22.87 -3.93 -5.98
N GLY A 164 21.85 -4.39 -6.71
CA GLY A 164 20.80 -5.26 -6.18
C GLY A 164 19.70 -4.55 -5.37
N GLU A 165 19.81 -3.25 -5.11
CA GLU A 165 18.81 -2.50 -4.37
C GLU A 165 17.84 -1.71 -5.27
N ALA A 166 16.56 -1.73 -4.90
CA ALA A 166 15.51 -0.97 -5.60
C ALA A 166 15.44 0.51 -5.16
N LYS A 167 15.96 0.84 -3.98
CA LYS A 167 15.88 2.19 -3.40
C LYS A 167 17.16 2.98 -3.63
N HIS A 168 17.00 4.30 -3.64
CA HIS A 168 18.10 5.25 -3.56
C HIS A 168 18.36 5.61 -2.10
N TYR A 169 19.59 5.96 -1.76
CA TYR A 169 20.02 6.26 -0.41
C TYR A 169 20.81 7.57 -0.36
N CYS A 170 20.62 8.31 0.72
CA CYS A 170 21.53 9.38 1.11
C CYS A 170 22.72 8.76 1.88
N PRO A 171 23.96 8.80 1.33
CA PRO A 171 25.12 8.20 1.99
C PRO A 171 25.66 9.05 3.15
N ASN A 172 25.18 10.29 3.32
CA ASN A 172 25.63 11.21 4.36
C ASN A 172 25.04 10.87 5.73
N GLN A 173 25.52 9.77 6.29
CA GLN A 173 25.07 9.30 7.59
C GLN A 173 25.36 10.29 8.72
N SER A 174 26.44 11.08 8.65
CA SER A 174 26.86 11.95 9.75
C SER A 174 26.25 13.35 9.70
N GLY A 175 25.83 13.83 8.52
CA GLY A 175 25.33 15.19 8.30
C GLY A 175 23.85 15.26 7.89
N CYS A 176 23.21 14.15 7.53
CA CYS A 176 21.80 14.15 7.14
C CYS A 176 20.88 14.17 8.38
N ARG A 177 20.20 15.29 8.64
CA ARG A 177 19.37 15.51 9.84
C ARG A 177 18.35 14.39 10.10
N PRO A 178 17.54 13.90 9.14
CA PRO A 178 16.63 12.78 9.39
C PRO A 178 17.31 11.47 9.80
N GLN A 179 18.53 11.20 9.31
CA GLN A 179 19.29 10.01 9.70
C GLN A 179 19.83 10.14 11.13
N ILE A 180 20.35 11.31 11.49
CA ILE A 180 20.85 11.58 12.84
C ILE A 180 19.72 11.44 13.86
N ILE A 181 18.59 12.12 13.63
CA ILE A 181 17.42 12.05 14.52
C ILE A 181 16.89 10.62 14.59
N GLY A 182 16.73 9.95 13.44
CA GLY A 182 16.20 8.60 13.36
C GLY A 182 17.06 7.53 14.06
N ARG A 183 18.37 7.77 14.23
CA ARG A 183 19.26 6.90 15.02
C ARG A 183 19.23 7.20 16.52
N ILE A 184 18.92 8.42 16.92
CA ILE A 184 18.81 8.78 18.34
C ILE A 184 17.48 8.27 18.93
N ILE A 185 16.40 8.32 18.13
CA ILE A 185 15.06 7.91 18.56
C ILE A 185 14.94 6.38 18.72
N HIS A 186 15.67 5.61 17.94
CA HIS A 186 15.57 4.15 17.89
C HIS A 186 16.65 3.48 18.75
#